data_AF-A0A9P5ZBP4-F1
#
_entry.id   AF-A0A9P5ZBP4-F1
#
_cell.length_a   1.000
_cell.length_b   1.000
_cell.length_c   1.000
_cell.angle_alpha   90.00
_cell.angle_beta   90.00
_cell.angle_gamma   90.00
#
_symmetry.space_group_name_H-M   'P 1'
#
loop_
_entity.id
_entity.type
_entity.pdbx_description
1 polymer ?
#
loop_
_entity_poly.entity_id
_entity_poly.type
_entity_poly.pdbx_seq_one_letter_code
_entity_poly.pdbx_strand_id
1 'polypeptide(L)'
;MSIEGDTFREHVGKRDRFNCVISGLSRVCCDAVHIIPDTKGNEYIEKFTRRRSRDPAGADIIKDIESVRNGLFLNATCHRMFGRCIAILQTPNFAMNSADIDPTVAPTQKRWTYHFFGDSSNAPYIGNCPSGSEVRMNSNCDPSMYPPAILLDAVYAGAILRHFGTEELEDRTAAFSKDIFYPEGRGHLTEIGQRHKEQRRVEVERSILLRDAQKRAEERRAQELKAQKIRVGRRRTLKKRAKKAGKERAKIRRAQDKMFL
;
A
#
# COMPACT_ATOMS: atom_id res chain seq x y z
N MET A 1 -8.30 12.44 18.20
CA MET A 1 -7.94 11.10 18.71
C MET A 1 -7.55 10.28 17.49
N SER A 2 -6.28 10.36 17.09
CA SER A 2 -5.78 9.73 15.84
C SER A 2 -5.35 8.31 16.17
N ILE A 3 -6.25 7.35 16.00
CA ILE A 3 -5.92 5.92 16.03
C ILE A 3 -5.67 5.52 14.58
N GLU A 4 -4.52 5.91 14.04
CA GLU A 4 -4.08 5.45 12.73
C GLU A 4 -2.56 5.48 12.74
N GLY A 5 -1.97 4.33 13.09
CA GLY A 5 -0.58 4.08 12.72
C GLY A 5 -0.57 3.99 11.20
N ASP A 6 0.00 5.01 10.56
CA ASP A 6 0.16 5.04 9.11
C ASP A 6 0.77 3.70 8.64
N THR A 7 0.08 3.01 7.75
CA THR A 7 0.52 1.71 7.23
C THR A 7 1.73 1.87 6.30
N PHE A 8 2.51 0.79 6.08
CA PHE A 8 3.59 0.78 5.05
C PHE A 8 3.11 1.34 3.71
N ARG A 9 1.90 0.93 3.32
CA ARG A 9 1.21 1.39 2.12
C ARG A 9 1.01 2.90 2.09
N GLU A 10 0.61 3.50 3.20
CA GLU A 10 0.38 4.95 3.29
C GLU A 10 1.68 5.72 3.26
N HIS A 11 2.72 5.26 3.92
CA HIS A 11 4.01 5.94 3.88
C HIS A 11 4.66 5.92 2.49
N VAL A 12 4.70 4.74 1.85
CA VAL A 12 5.19 4.61 0.46
C VAL A 12 4.32 5.40 -0.51
N GLY A 13 3.00 5.28 -0.36
CA GLY A 13 2.03 6.05 -1.14
C GLY A 13 2.22 7.56 -1.00
N LYS A 14 2.38 8.10 0.22
CA LYS A 14 2.63 9.53 0.44
C LYS A 14 3.91 9.99 -0.25
N ARG A 15 5.01 9.23 -0.13
CA ARG A 15 6.28 9.52 -0.83
C ARG A 15 6.08 9.60 -2.34
N ASP A 16 5.40 8.61 -2.91
CA ASP A 16 5.19 8.44 -4.36
C ASP A 16 3.94 9.17 -4.89
N ARG A 17 3.36 10.09 -4.09
CA ARG A 17 2.14 10.86 -4.41
C ARG A 17 0.93 9.99 -4.79
N PHE A 18 0.87 8.79 -4.24
CA PHE A 18 -0.14 7.76 -4.48
C PHE A 18 -0.33 7.43 -5.97
N ASN A 19 0.73 7.54 -6.77
CA ASN A 19 0.72 7.17 -8.18
C ASN A 19 1.73 6.06 -8.44
N CYS A 20 1.46 5.21 -9.44
CA CYS A 20 2.44 4.24 -9.88
C CYS A 20 3.69 4.97 -10.36
N VAL A 21 4.85 4.66 -9.77
CA VAL A 21 6.11 5.33 -10.13
C VAL A 21 6.53 5.03 -11.58
N ILE A 22 6.06 3.93 -12.18
CA ILE A 22 6.34 3.56 -13.58
C ILE A 22 5.27 4.10 -14.54
N SER A 23 4.00 3.73 -14.34
CA SER A 23 2.93 4.04 -15.32
C SER A 23 2.22 5.35 -15.05
N GLY A 24 2.38 5.94 -13.87
CA GLY A 24 1.65 7.13 -13.46
C GLY A 24 0.19 6.94 -13.11
N LEU A 25 -0.33 5.70 -13.12
CA LEU A 25 -1.71 5.41 -12.74
C LEU A 25 -1.99 5.80 -11.29
N SER A 26 -3.23 6.17 -11.00
CA SER A 26 -3.62 6.72 -9.69
C SER A 26 -3.75 5.66 -8.60
N ARG A 27 -3.95 6.14 -7.35
CA ARG A 27 -4.08 5.36 -6.11
C ARG A 27 -5.00 4.15 -6.20
N VAL A 28 -6.07 4.24 -6.98
CA VAL A 28 -7.13 3.22 -7.04
C VAL A 28 -6.61 1.91 -7.64
N CYS A 29 -5.62 1.99 -8.52
CA CYS A 29 -5.05 0.82 -9.21
C CYS A 29 -3.68 0.42 -8.66
N CYS A 30 -3.23 1.03 -7.55
CA CYS A 30 -1.87 0.92 -7.06
C CYS A 30 -1.78 0.51 -5.60
N ASP A 31 -0.71 -0.21 -5.29
CA ASP A 31 -0.37 -0.64 -3.95
C ASP A 31 1.12 -0.46 -3.67
N ALA A 32 1.50 -0.48 -2.40
CA ALA A 32 2.91 -0.47 -2.01
C ALA A 32 3.48 -1.89 -2.12
N VAL A 33 4.62 -1.98 -2.78
CA VAL A 33 5.32 -3.23 -3.08
C VAL A 33 6.68 -3.18 -2.43
N HIS A 34 7.00 -4.21 -1.64
CA HIS A 34 8.34 -4.38 -1.11
C HIS A 34 9.32 -4.81 -2.22
N ILE A 35 10.48 -4.19 -2.27
CA ILE A 35 11.57 -4.53 -3.19
C ILE A 35 12.22 -5.85 -2.73
N ILE A 36 12.60 -5.92 -1.46
CA ILE A 36 12.91 -7.17 -0.77
C ILE A 36 11.63 -7.65 -0.09
N PRO A 37 11.11 -8.84 -0.45
CA PRO A 37 9.83 -9.31 0.08
C PRO A 37 9.75 -9.28 1.60
N ASP A 38 8.61 -8.84 2.14
CA ASP A 38 8.28 -8.81 3.57
C ASP A 38 8.54 -10.15 4.28
N THR A 39 8.29 -11.27 3.59
CA THR A 39 8.56 -12.64 4.05
C THR A 39 10.01 -12.93 4.39
N LYS A 40 10.96 -12.08 4.01
CA LYS A 40 12.37 -12.20 4.36
C LYS A 40 12.70 -11.68 5.76
N GLY A 41 11.90 -10.74 6.28
CA GLY A 41 12.06 -10.17 7.62
C GLY A 41 13.23 -9.20 7.77
N ASN A 42 13.28 -8.56 8.95
CA ASN A 42 14.22 -7.48 9.30
C ASN A 42 15.68 -7.93 9.28
N GLU A 43 15.98 -9.10 9.84
CA GLU A 43 17.33 -9.64 9.89
C GLU A 43 17.92 -9.82 8.49
N TYR A 44 17.11 -10.33 7.55
CA TYR A 44 17.55 -10.55 6.18
C TYR A 44 17.88 -9.22 5.50
N ILE A 45 16.98 -8.23 5.53
CA ILE A 45 17.20 -6.95 4.82
C ILE A 45 18.36 -6.17 5.44
N GLU A 46 18.52 -6.22 6.76
CA GLU A 46 19.66 -5.59 7.43
C GLU A 46 20.97 -6.26 7.01
N LYS A 47 21.05 -7.59 7.06
CA LYS A 47 22.24 -8.34 6.64
C LYS A 47 22.54 -8.12 5.15
N PHE A 48 21.51 -8.11 4.31
CA PHE A 48 21.62 -7.87 2.88
C PHE A 48 22.21 -6.49 2.59
N THR A 49 21.61 -5.45 3.18
CA THR A 49 22.02 -4.07 2.93
C THR A 49 23.38 -3.75 3.55
N ARG A 50 23.64 -4.22 4.77
CA ARG A 50 24.94 -4.05 5.44
C ARG A 50 26.11 -4.63 4.65
N ARG A 51 25.96 -5.83 4.07
CA ARG A 51 27.02 -6.48 3.27
C ARG A 51 27.28 -5.80 1.92
N ARG A 52 26.33 -5.01 1.44
CA ARG A 52 26.39 -4.34 0.12
C ARG A 52 26.49 -2.81 0.22
N SER A 53 26.46 -2.26 1.44
CA SER A 53 26.51 -0.82 1.69
C SER A 53 27.73 -0.23 1.00
N ARG A 54 27.50 0.80 0.18
CA ARG A 54 28.58 1.56 -0.47
C ARG A 54 28.89 2.82 0.32
N ASP A 55 27.96 3.25 1.17
CA ASP A 55 28.14 4.39 2.06
C ASP A 55 28.80 3.98 3.40
N PRO A 56 29.98 4.55 3.74
CA PRO A 56 30.61 4.37 5.04
C PRO A 56 29.77 4.88 6.22
N ALA A 57 28.93 5.88 6.01
CA ALA A 57 28.00 6.38 7.04
C ALA A 57 26.80 5.44 7.25
N GLY A 58 26.67 4.41 6.43
CA GLY A 58 25.62 3.40 6.54
C GLY A 58 24.25 3.90 6.10
N ALA A 59 24.15 4.97 5.30
CA ALA A 59 22.86 5.42 4.80
C ALA A 59 22.17 4.35 3.96
N ASP A 60 22.88 3.42 3.32
CA ASP A 60 22.26 2.32 2.56
C ASP A 60 21.64 1.22 3.44
N ILE A 61 21.93 1.20 4.74
CA ILE A 61 21.50 0.13 5.65
C ILE A 61 20.02 0.31 6.02
N ILE A 62 19.22 -0.73 5.77
CA ILE A 62 17.80 -0.78 6.12
C ILE A 62 17.61 -1.86 7.18
N LYS A 63 17.15 -1.46 8.37
CA LYS A 63 16.94 -2.36 9.52
C LYS A 63 15.52 -2.93 9.61
N ASP A 64 14.57 -2.30 8.94
CA ASP A 64 13.15 -2.65 9.02
C ASP A 64 12.64 -3.03 7.62
N ILE A 65 12.02 -4.21 7.51
CA ILE A 65 11.44 -4.71 6.27
C ILE A 65 10.27 -3.83 5.81
N GLU A 66 9.58 -3.17 6.76
CA GLU A 66 8.51 -2.20 6.50
C GLU A 66 9.04 -0.77 6.33
N SER A 67 10.36 -0.59 6.17
CA SER A 67 10.91 0.71 5.83
C SER A 67 10.36 1.19 4.48
N VAL A 68 9.95 2.45 4.40
CA VAL A 68 9.56 3.13 3.15
C VAL A 68 10.61 2.97 2.05
N ARG A 69 11.89 2.90 2.45
CA ARG A 69 13.05 2.70 1.57
C ARG A 69 13.10 1.31 0.94
N ASN A 70 12.37 0.33 1.48
CA ASN A 70 12.16 -0.97 0.86
C ASN A 70 10.90 -1.01 -0.02
N GLY A 71 10.20 0.11 -0.23
CA GLY A 71 8.92 0.14 -0.93
C GLY A 71 8.93 0.93 -2.24
N LEU A 72 8.06 0.52 -3.18
CA LEU A 72 7.66 1.27 -4.38
C LEU A 72 6.14 1.25 -4.51
N PHE A 73 5.52 2.33 -4.94
CA PHE A 73 4.09 2.34 -5.27
C PHE A 73 3.88 1.91 -6.71
N LEU A 74 3.27 0.73 -6.93
CA LEU A 74 3.14 0.11 -8.24
C LEU A 74 1.69 -0.30 -8.51
N ASN A 75 1.28 -0.25 -9.78
CA ASN A 75 0.03 -0.88 -10.20
C ASN A 75 0.17 -2.42 -10.23
N ALA A 76 -0.95 -3.14 -10.24
CA ALA A 76 -0.96 -4.60 -10.21
C ALA A 76 -0.11 -5.27 -11.31
N THR A 77 -0.13 -4.73 -12.54
CA THR A 77 0.68 -5.23 -13.66
C THR A 77 2.16 -5.02 -13.40
N CYS A 78 2.58 -3.81 -13.03
CA CYS A 78 3.99 -3.52 -12.72
C CYS A 78 4.49 -4.35 -11.54
N HIS A 79 3.69 -4.50 -10.48
CA HIS A 79 4.02 -5.33 -9.33
C HIS A 79 4.30 -6.77 -9.75
N ARG A 80 3.41 -7.40 -10.53
CA ARG A 80 3.57 -8.79 -10.97
C ARG A 80 4.85 -9.01 -11.80
N MET A 81 5.29 -7.98 -12.52
CA MET A 81 6.43 -8.06 -13.44
C MET A 81 7.75 -7.57 -12.83
N PHE A 82 7.70 -6.83 -11.72
CA PHE A 82 8.88 -6.28 -11.05
C PHE A 82 9.79 -7.41 -10.54
N GLY A 83 11.08 -7.33 -10.87
CA GLY A 83 12.09 -8.36 -10.63
C GLY A 83 11.97 -9.62 -11.49
N ARG A 84 10.99 -9.67 -12.40
CA ARG A 84 10.86 -10.74 -13.40
C ARG A 84 11.31 -10.25 -14.76
N CYS A 85 10.55 -9.31 -15.32
CA CYS A 85 10.84 -8.71 -16.62
C CYS A 85 10.88 -7.18 -16.55
N ILE A 86 10.51 -6.57 -15.41
CA ILE A 86 10.70 -5.16 -15.15
C ILE A 86 11.74 -5.00 -14.05
N ALA A 87 12.72 -4.12 -14.25
CA ALA A 87 13.59 -3.64 -13.18
C ALA A 87 13.85 -2.15 -13.34
N ILE A 88 14.34 -1.52 -12.27
CA ILE A 88 14.73 -0.11 -12.26
C ILE A 88 16.24 -0.04 -12.10
N LEU A 89 16.87 0.76 -12.94
CA LEU A 89 18.30 1.07 -12.90
C LEU A 89 18.49 2.53 -12.48
N GLN A 90 19.38 2.76 -11.53
CA GLN A 90 19.80 4.10 -11.17
C GLN A 90 21.08 4.47 -11.94
N THR A 91 21.10 5.66 -12.53
CA THR A 91 22.29 6.26 -13.16
C THR A 91 22.56 7.66 -12.58
N PRO A 92 23.81 8.15 -12.56
CA PRO A 92 25.02 7.39 -12.87
C PRO A 92 25.27 6.26 -11.84
N ASN A 93 25.89 5.18 -12.29
CA ASN A 93 26.40 4.08 -11.48
C ASN A 93 27.85 3.77 -11.88
N PHE A 94 28.43 2.67 -11.38
CA PHE A 94 29.85 2.35 -11.61
C PHE A 94 30.17 2.02 -13.08
N ALA A 95 29.18 1.66 -13.88
CA ALA A 95 29.36 1.21 -15.26
C ALA A 95 28.83 2.22 -16.29
N MET A 96 27.79 2.98 -15.94
CA MET A 96 27.09 3.86 -16.87
C MET A 96 26.73 5.20 -16.24
N ASN A 97 26.76 6.24 -17.05
CA ASN A 97 26.24 7.56 -16.74
C ASN A 97 24.79 7.70 -17.29
N SER A 98 24.10 8.80 -16.97
CA SER A 98 22.71 8.95 -17.40
C SER A 98 22.53 9.26 -18.89
N ALA A 99 23.55 9.83 -19.54
CA ALA A 99 23.54 10.11 -20.98
C ALA A 99 23.66 8.82 -21.83
N ASP A 100 24.18 7.73 -21.25
CA ASP A 100 24.24 6.41 -21.92
C ASP A 100 22.83 5.82 -22.15
N ILE A 101 21.84 6.25 -21.36
CA ILE A 101 20.43 5.84 -21.49
C ILE A 101 19.64 6.88 -22.29
N ASP A 102 19.81 8.15 -21.95
CA ASP A 102 19.11 9.27 -22.58
C ASP A 102 20.12 10.37 -22.92
N PRO A 103 20.56 10.47 -24.18
CA PRO A 103 21.59 11.44 -24.59
C PRO A 103 21.21 12.91 -24.36
N THR A 104 19.95 13.20 -24.03
CA THR A 104 19.47 14.56 -23.77
C THR A 104 19.70 15.03 -22.34
N VAL A 105 20.05 14.13 -21.41
CA VAL A 105 20.33 14.48 -20.01
C VAL A 105 21.82 14.63 -19.73
N ALA A 106 22.15 15.39 -18.68
CA ALA A 106 23.54 15.53 -18.25
C ALA A 106 24.07 14.17 -17.72
N PRO A 107 25.33 13.77 -18.03
CA PRO A 107 25.89 12.50 -17.59
C PRO A 107 25.83 12.28 -16.06
N THR A 108 25.96 13.36 -15.29
CA THR A 108 25.96 13.34 -13.82
C THR A 108 24.57 13.45 -13.19
N GLN A 109 23.52 13.67 -13.98
CA GLN A 109 22.15 13.81 -13.47
C GLN A 109 21.70 12.47 -12.90
N LYS A 110 21.23 12.45 -11.65
CA LYS A 110 20.62 11.25 -11.07
C LYS A 110 19.30 10.96 -11.79
N ARG A 111 19.20 9.76 -12.37
CA ARG A 111 18.01 9.28 -13.09
C ARG A 111 17.69 7.87 -12.66
N TRP A 112 16.40 7.56 -12.58
CA TRP A 112 15.90 6.23 -12.33
C TRP A 112 15.18 5.79 -13.58
N THR A 113 15.66 4.76 -14.25
CA THR A 113 15.12 4.30 -15.52
C THR A 113 14.55 2.91 -15.33
N TYR A 114 13.31 2.68 -15.75
CA TYR A 114 12.81 1.31 -15.76
C TYR A 114 13.09 0.64 -17.11
N HIS A 115 13.45 -0.63 -17.07
CA HIS A 115 13.65 -1.46 -18.25
C HIS A 115 12.66 -2.61 -18.25
N PHE A 116 12.20 -2.96 -19.46
CA PHE A 116 11.44 -4.16 -19.74
C PHE A 116 12.28 -5.14 -20.55
N PHE A 117 12.48 -6.35 -20.03
CA PHE A 117 13.29 -7.43 -20.62
C PHE A 117 12.46 -8.50 -21.33
N GLY A 118 11.12 -8.38 -21.30
CA GLY A 118 10.25 -9.31 -22.00
C GLY A 118 10.19 -9.03 -23.49
N ASP A 119 9.56 -9.95 -24.21
CA ASP A 119 9.21 -9.75 -25.61
C ASP A 119 8.21 -8.58 -25.73
N SER A 120 8.57 -7.55 -26.50
CA SER A 120 7.76 -6.35 -26.69
C SER A 120 6.42 -6.65 -27.35
N SER A 121 6.31 -7.72 -28.13
CA SER A 121 5.06 -8.18 -28.73
C SER A 121 4.03 -8.65 -27.69
N ASN A 122 4.50 -9.05 -26.51
CA ASN A 122 3.70 -9.55 -25.39
C ASN A 122 3.76 -8.62 -24.17
N ALA A 123 4.28 -7.40 -24.34
CA ALA A 123 4.39 -6.45 -23.25
C ALA A 123 2.97 -6.12 -22.74
N PRO A 124 2.64 -6.43 -21.47
CA PRO A 124 1.36 -6.04 -20.93
C PRO A 124 1.29 -4.51 -20.93
N TYR A 125 0.09 -3.96 -21.11
CA TYR A 125 -0.11 -2.52 -21.11
C TYR A 125 0.33 -1.92 -19.74
N ILE A 126 1.49 -1.25 -19.72
CA ILE A 126 2.09 -0.58 -18.55
C ILE A 126 1.79 0.93 -18.62
N GLY A 127 0.63 1.30 -19.18
CA GLY A 127 0.42 2.65 -19.71
C GLY A 127 1.34 2.89 -20.91
N ASN A 128 1.20 4.03 -21.59
CA ASN A 128 2.03 4.39 -22.76
C ASN A 128 3.49 4.73 -22.37
N CYS A 129 4.06 4.00 -21.41
CA CYS A 129 5.43 4.16 -20.96
C CYS A 129 6.28 3.17 -21.76
N PRO A 130 7.22 3.61 -22.61
CA PRO A 130 8.18 2.72 -23.26
C PRO A 130 9.31 2.32 -22.29
N SER A 131 9.92 1.15 -22.51
CA SER A 131 11.15 0.75 -21.81
C SER A 131 12.22 1.84 -21.98
N GLY A 132 12.98 2.14 -20.93
CA GLY A 132 13.96 3.23 -20.93
C GLY A 132 13.40 4.58 -20.49
N SER A 133 12.10 4.66 -20.14
CA SER A 133 11.55 5.89 -19.58
C SER A 133 11.96 6.11 -18.13
N GLU A 134 12.01 7.37 -17.74
CA GLU A 134 12.27 7.78 -16.37
C GLU A 134 11.12 7.37 -15.44
N VAL A 135 11.48 6.84 -14.28
CA VAL A 135 10.60 6.54 -13.16
C VAL A 135 10.24 7.84 -12.46
N ARG A 136 8.96 8.05 -12.21
CA ARG A 136 8.45 9.25 -11.55
C ARG A 136 8.91 9.28 -10.10
N MET A 137 9.72 10.28 -9.77
CA MET A 137 10.10 10.60 -8.39
C MET A 137 9.46 11.90 -7.94
N ASN A 138 9.04 11.96 -6.69
CA ASN A 138 8.57 13.17 -6.05
C ASN A 138 9.77 14.04 -5.64
N SER A 139 10.03 15.11 -6.41
CA SER A 139 11.10 16.08 -6.16
C SER A 139 11.02 16.79 -4.79
N ASN A 140 9.86 16.74 -4.13
CA ASN A 140 9.63 17.40 -2.84
C ASN A 140 9.90 16.47 -1.65
N CYS A 141 10.25 15.20 -1.89
CA CYS A 141 10.61 14.26 -0.83
C CYS A 141 12.12 14.24 -0.62
N ASP A 142 12.53 13.99 0.63
CA ASP A 142 13.92 13.74 0.98
C ASP A 142 14.46 12.55 0.15
N PRO A 143 15.56 12.74 -0.61
CA PRO A 143 16.24 11.65 -1.33
C PRO A 143 16.56 10.43 -0.45
N SER A 144 16.76 10.61 0.85
CA SER A 144 17.04 9.51 1.79
C SER A 144 15.88 8.53 1.96
N MET A 145 14.65 8.95 1.64
CA MET A 145 13.43 8.14 1.74
C MET A 145 13.22 7.19 0.56
N TYR A 146 14.02 7.32 -0.49
CA TYR A 146 13.98 6.44 -1.65
C TYR A 146 14.80 5.17 -1.41
N PRO A 147 14.48 4.10 -2.15
CA PRO A 147 15.29 2.90 -2.12
C PRO A 147 16.76 3.17 -2.42
N PRO A 148 17.70 2.66 -1.61
CA PRO A 148 19.11 2.76 -1.94
C PRO A 148 19.40 1.91 -3.17
N ALA A 149 20.37 2.35 -3.99
CA ALA A 149 20.74 1.71 -5.26
C ALA A 149 20.96 0.21 -5.09
N ILE A 150 21.54 -0.22 -3.97
CA ILE A 150 21.85 -1.62 -3.69
C ILE A 150 20.63 -2.56 -3.68
N LEU A 151 19.42 -2.06 -3.37
CA LEU A 151 18.20 -2.86 -3.47
C LEU A 151 17.75 -3.00 -4.92
N LEU A 152 17.81 -1.90 -5.68
CA LEU A 152 17.43 -1.89 -7.10
C LEU A 152 18.40 -2.71 -7.93
N ASP A 153 19.71 -2.55 -7.71
CA ASP A 153 20.77 -3.32 -8.35
C ASP A 153 20.56 -4.83 -8.16
N ALA A 154 20.08 -5.25 -6.99
CA ALA A 154 19.80 -6.66 -6.71
C ALA A 154 18.62 -7.19 -7.52
N VAL A 155 17.52 -6.42 -7.60
CA VAL A 155 16.36 -6.76 -8.42
C VAL A 155 16.71 -6.74 -9.90
N TYR A 156 17.50 -5.75 -10.32
CA TYR A 156 17.98 -5.62 -11.69
C TYR A 156 18.87 -6.79 -12.09
N ALA A 157 19.84 -7.16 -11.26
CA ALA A 157 20.68 -8.33 -11.48
C ALA A 157 19.85 -9.62 -11.56
N GLY A 158 18.82 -9.76 -10.70
CA GLY A 158 17.89 -10.90 -10.76
C GLY A 158 17.08 -10.95 -12.07
N ALA A 159 16.64 -9.81 -12.59
CA ALA A 159 15.95 -9.74 -13.87
C ALA A 159 16.90 -10.08 -15.04
N ILE A 160 18.13 -9.57 -15.02
CA ILE A 160 19.16 -9.90 -16.03
C ILE A 160 19.48 -11.39 -16.00
N LEU A 161 19.72 -11.95 -14.81
CA LEU A 161 20.02 -13.38 -14.65
C LEU A 161 18.89 -14.26 -15.22
N ARG A 162 17.64 -13.89 -14.96
CA ARG A 162 16.49 -14.64 -15.51
C ARG A 162 16.39 -14.61 -17.04
N HIS A 163 16.76 -13.49 -17.66
CA HIS A 163 16.57 -13.29 -19.10
C HIS A 163 17.78 -13.67 -19.94
N PHE A 164 18.98 -13.53 -19.37
CA PHE A 164 20.25 -13.71 -20.07
C PHE A 164 21.17 -14.73 -19.41
N GLY A 165 20.82 -15.22 -18.22
CA GLY A 165 21.59 -16.22 -17.50
C GLY A 165 21.40 -17.63 -18.04
N THR A 166 22.34 -18.49 -17.69
CA THR A 166 22.24 -19.94 -17.88
C THR A 166 21.73 -20.60 -16.60
N GLU A 167 21.16 -21.79 -16.73
CA GLU A 167 20.72 -22.61 -15.58
C GLU A 167 21.87 -22.81 -14.57
N GLU A 168 23.10 -23.06 -15.04
CA GLU A 168 24.28 -23.20 -14.19
C GLU A 168 24.54 -21.93 -13.35
N LEU A 169 24.43 -20.74 -13.94
CA LEU A 169 24.65 -19.48 -13.24
C LEU A 169 23.54 -19.19 -12.23
N GLU A 170 22.29 -19.54 -12.57
CA GLU A 170 21.16 -19.46 -11.65
C GLU A 170 21.37 -20.35 -10.42
N ASP A 171 21.73 -21.61 -10.64
CA ASP A 171 22.00 -22.58 -9.57
C ASP A 171 23.15 -22.16 -8.67
N ARG A 172 24.26 -21.71 -9.26
CA ARG A 172 25.41 -21.19 -8.52
C ARG A 172 25.04 -19.97 -7.68
N THR A 173 24.25 -19.05 -8.25
CA THR A 173 23.77 -17.85 -7.53
C THR A 173 22.84 -18.22 -6.37
N ALA A 174 21.95 -19.20 -6.58
CA ALA A 174 21.03 -19.70 -5.58
C ALA A 174 21.78 -20.41 -4.42
N ALA A 175 22.78 -21.24 -4.75
CA ALA A 175 23.63 -21.91 -3.77
C ALA A 175 24.41 -20.89 -2.92
N PHE A 176 25.09 -19.94 -3.57
CA PHE A 176 25.83 -18.89 -2.88
C PHE A 176 24.95 -18.05 -1.95
N SER A 177 23.75 -17.68 -2.42
CA SER A 177 22.79 -16.92 -1.60
C SER A 177 22.31 -17.72 -0.39
N LYS A 178 22.13 -19.04 -0.54
CA LYS A 178 21.72 -19.92 0.55
C LYS A 178 22.75 -19.93 1.68
N ASP A 179 24.03 -20.08 1.36
CA ASP A 179 25.10 -20.17 2.37
C ASP A 179 25.27 -18.84 3.13
N ILE A 180 25.10 -17.71 2.45
CA ILE A 180 25.25 -16.39 3.07
C ILE A 180 24.07 -16.01 3.93
N PHE A 181 22.86 -16.19 3.43
CA PHE A 181 21.66 -15.67 4.08
C PHE A 181 20.99 -16.69 4.98
N TYR A 182 21.19 -17.99 4.74
CA TYR A 182 20.47 -19.08 5.39
C TYR A 182 21.42 -20.18 5.89
N PRO A 183 22.42 -19.84 6.74
CA PRO A 183 23.42 -20.81 7.21
C PRO A 183 22.81 -21.96 8.02
N GLU A 184 21.70 -21.70 8.73
CA GLU A 184 20.98 -22.70 9.54
C GLU A 184 19.92 -23.49 8.74
N GLY A 185 19.89 -23.32 7.41
CA GLY A 185 18.93 -23.96 6.53
C GLY A 185 17.59 -23.24 6.41
N ARG A 186 16.78 -23.64 5.41
CA ARG A 186 15.52 -22.95 5.05
C ARG A 186 14.42 -23.10 6.13
N GLY A 187 14.49 -24.12 6.98
CA GLY A 187 13.45 -24.47 7.94
C GLY A 187 13.08 -23.31 8.87
N HIS A 188 14.09 -22.60 9.38
CA HIS A 188 13.88 -21.53 10.35
C HIS A 188 13.10 -20.33 9.76
N LEU A 189 13.35 -19.98 8.48
CA LEU A 189 12.69 -18.84 7.85
C LEU A 189 11.32 -19.15 7.27
N THR A 190 11.08 -20.40 6.87
CA THR A 190 9.71 -20.82 6.57
C THR A 190 8.82 -20.64 7.80
N GLU A 191 9.31 -20.91 9.00
CA GLU A 191 8.54 -20.67 10.22
C GLU A 191 8.34 -19.19 10.54
N ILE A 192 9.38 -18.35 10.39
CA ILE A 192 9.27 -16.90 10.63
C ILE A 192 8.31 -16.27 9.61
N GLY A 193 8.48 -16.61 8.33
CA GLY A 193 7.61 -16.14 7.25
C GLY A 193 6.17 -16.64 7.41
N GLN A 194 5.97 -17.89 7.82
CA GLN A 194 4.64 -18.42 8.14
C GLN A 194 4.02 -17.72 9.34
N ARG A 195 4.78 -17.47 10.42
CA ARG A 195 4.31 -16.73 11.59
C ARG A 195 3.90 -15.30 11.22
N HIS A 196 4.72 -14.59 10.44
CA HIS A 196 4.38 -13.25 9.95
C HIS A 196 3.14 -13.26 9.06
N LYS A 197 3.04 -14.22 8.13
CA LYS A 197 1.87 -14.37 7.26
C LYS A 197 0.60 -14.66 8.06
N GLU A 198 0.70 -15.51 9.08
CA GLU A 198 -0.42 -15.83 9.98
C GLU A 198 -0.82 -14.61 10.82
N GLN A 199 0.14 -13.89 11.39
CA GLN A 199 -0.12 -12.64 12.12
C GLN A 199 -0.83 -11.61 11.24
N ARG A 200 -0.39 -11.42 9.99
CA ARG A 200 -1.09 -10.55 9.03
C ARG A 200 -2.49 -11.03 8.73
N ARG A 201 -2.69 -12.35 8.57
CA ARG A 201 -4.03 -12.92 8.34
C ARG A 201 -4.95 -12.61 9.52
N VAL A 202 -4.49 -12.83 10.75
CA VAL A 202 -5.21 -12.52 11.99
C VAL A 202 -5.50 -11.02 12.10
N GLU A 203 -4.55 -10.16 11.74
CA GLU A 203 -4.73 -8.71 11.79
C GLU A 203 -5.75 -8.21 10.75
N VAL A 204 -5.68 -8.71 9.52
CA VAL A 204 -6.67 -8.42 8.46
C VAL A 204 -8.05 -8.89 8.88
N GLU A 205 -8.18 -10.12 9.38
CA GLU A 205 -9.44 -10.67 9.88
C GLU A 205 -10.01 -9.81 11.02
N ARG A 206 -9.17 -9.42 11.98
CA ARG A 206 -9.55 -8.50 13.07
C ARG A 206 -10.03 -7.15 12.53
N SER A 207 -9.36 -6.59 11.52
CA SER A 207 -9.75 -5.32 10.90
C SER A 207 -11.11 -5.40 10.20
N ILE A 208 -11.40 -6.52 9.52
CA ILE A 208 -12.69 -6.79 8.88
C ILE A 208 -13.79 -6.88 9.94
N LEU A 209 -13.56 -7.66 11.00
CA LEU A 209 -14.51 -7.81 12.11
C LEU A 209 -14.81 -6.47 12.80
N LEU A 210 -13.80 -5.61 12.98
CA LEU A 210 -13.97 -4.27 13.55
C LEU A 210 -14.82 -3.37 12.65
N ARG A 211 -14.58 -3.36 11.34
CA ARG A 211 -15.38 -2.58 10.38
C ARG A 211 -16.83 -3.07 10.36
N ASP A 212 -17.06 -4.37 10.38
CA ASP A 212 -18.40 -4.95 10.44
C ASP A 212 -19.12 -4.65 11.75
N ALA A 213 -18.40 -4.61 12.88
CA ALA A 213 -18.96 -4.23 14.17
C ALA A 213 -19.35 -2.75 14.20
N GLN A 214 -18.51 -1.86 13.63
CA GLN A 214 -18.79 -0.44 13.49
C GLN A 214 -20.03 -0.19 12.62
N LYS A 215 -20.08 -0.81 11.43
CA LYS A 215 -21.24 -0.72 10.54
C LYS A 215 -22.54 -1.16 11.22
N ARG A 216 -22.52 -2.29 11.93
CA ARG A 216 -23.67 -2.76 12.72
C ARG A 216 -24.07 -1.80 13.85
N ALA A 217 -23.10 -1.15 14.50
CA ALA A 217 -23.37 -0.14 15.52
C ALA A 217 -24.02 1.12 14.93
N GLU A 218 -23.58 1.57 13.76
CA GLU A 218 -24.17 2.70 13.03
C GLU A 218 -25.60 2.40 12.57
N GLU A 219 -25.84 1.21 12.03
CA GLU A 219 -27.18 0.76 11.64
C GLU A 219 -28.14 0.71 12.83
N ARG A 220 -27.69 0.20 13.99
CA ARG A 220 -28.48 0.22 15.24
C ARG A 220 -28.81 1.65 15.69
N ARG A 221 -27.83 2.56 15.69
CA ARG A 221 -28.05 3.98 16.03
C ARG A 221 -29.06 4.63 15.07
N ALA A 222 -28.98 4.34 13.78
CA ALA A 222 -29.92 4.84 12.79
C ALA A 222 -31.35 4.31 13.03
N GLN A 223 -31.50 3.03 13.38
CA GLN A 223 -32.79 2.41 13.73
C GLN A 223 -33.39 3.00 15.01
N GLU A 224 -32.59 3.21 16.05
CA GLU A 224 -33.02 3.84 17.31
C GLU A 224 -33.50 5.28 17.08
N LEU A 225 -32.76 6.07 16.30
CA LEU A 225 -33.13 7.43 15.95
C LEU A 225 -34.47 7.46 15.17
N LYS A 226 -34.66 6.52 14.25
CA LYS A 226 -35.92 6.36 13.51
C LYS A 226 -37.07 6.01 14.45
N ALA A 227 -36.88 5.06 15.37
CA ALA A 227 -37.87 4.68 16.37
C ALA A 227 -38.23 5.85 17.32
N GLN A 228 -37.23 6.63 17.75
CA GLN A 228 -37.43 7.82 18.58
C GLN A 228 -38.28 8.87 17.85
N LYS A 229 -37.98 9.15 16.57
CA LYS A 229 -38.78 10.07 15.74
C LYS A 229 -40.24 9.62 15.64
N ILE A 230 -40.49 8.32 15.45
CA ILE A 230 -41.84 7.75 15.41
C ILE A 230 -42.56 7.94 16.76
N ARG A 231 -41.90 7.66 17.89
CA ARG A 231 -42.46 7.85 19.24
C ARG A 231 -42.83 9.31 19.51
N VAL A 232 -41.94 10.24 19.17
CA VAL A 232 -42.19 11.69 19.29
C VAL A 232 -43.36 12.12 18.39
N GLY A 233 -43.42 11.63 17.16
CA GLY A 233 -44.53 11.85 16.23
C GLY A 233 -45.87 11.38 16.80
N ARG A 234 -45.96 10.14 17.29
CA ARG A 234 -47.17 9.59 17.93
C ARG A 234 -47.59 10.41 19.15
N ARG A 235 -46.65 10.81 20.02
CA ARG A 235 -46.95 11.64 21.21
C ARG A 235 -47.51 13.00 20.82
N ARG A 236 -46.99 13.64 19.76
CA ARG A 236 -47.54 14.90 19.21
C ARG A 236 -48.97 14.71 18.68
N THR A 237 -49.23 13.63 17.94
CA THR A 237 -50.57 13.32 17.43
C THR A 237 -51.57 13.06 18.55
N LEU A 238 -51.20 12.29 19.58
CA LEU A 238 -52.03 12.04 20.76
C LEU A 238 -52.36 13.34 21.50
N LYS A 239 -51.37 14.22 21.74
CA LYS A 239 -51.60 15.54 22.35
C LYS A 239 -52.56 16.40 21.52
N LYS A 240 -52.44 16.40 20.19
CA LYS A 240 -53.38 17.11 19.30
C LYS A 240 -54.80 16.55 19.40
N ARG A 241 -54.97 15.22 19.40
CA ARG A 241 -56.28 14.55 19.55
C ARG A 241 -56.92 14.85 20.90
N ALA A 242 -56.16 14.76 22.00
CA ALA A 242 -56.64 15.08 23.34
C ALA A 242 -57.08 16.55 23.45
N LYS A 243 -56.30 17.50 22.90
CA LYS A 243 -56.68 18.92 22.86
C LYS A 243 -57.98 19.14 22.06
N LYS A 244 -58.17 18.44 20.93
CA LYS A 244 -59.40 18.51 20.14
C LYS A 244 -60.60 17.95 20.91
N ALA A 245 -60.47 16.78 21.53
CA ALA A 245 -61.53 16.15 22.32
C ALA A 245 -61.93 17.00 23.53
N GLY A 246 -60.96 17.63 24.22
CA GLY A 246 -61.23 18.55 25.32
C GLY A 246 -62.02 19.79 24.87
N LYS A 247 -61.67 20.37 23.72
CA LYS A 247 -62.46 21.47 23.12
C LYS A 247 -63.89 21.05 22.79
N GLU A 248 -64.08 19.84 22.25
CA GLU A 248 -65.40 19.33 21.88
C GLU A 248 -66.28 19.08 23.12
N ARG A 249 -65.72 18.45 24.17
CA ARG A 249 -66.42 18.27 25.46
C ARG A 249 -66.82 19.61 26.07
N ALA A 250 -65.96 20.61 26.03
CA ALA A 250 -66.27 21.95 26.52
C ALA A 250 -67.41 22.63 25.74
N LYS A 251 -67.49 22.41 24.42
CA LYS A 251 -68.62 22.88 23.60
C LYS A 251 -69.92 22.18 23.99
N ILE A 252 -69.91 20.85 24.11
CA ILE A 252 -71.08 20.06 24.50
C ILE A 252 -71.60 20.53 25.87
N ARG A 253 -70.71 20.69 26.86
CA ARG A 253 -71.07 21.17 28.20
C ARG A 253 -71.71 22.57 28.16
N ARG A 254 -71.14 23.52 27.41
CA ARG A 254 -71.73 24.86 27.21
C ARG A 254 -73.10 24.82 26.53
N ALA A 255 -73.33 23.88 25.63
CA ALA A 255 -74.63 23.71 24.98
C ALA A 255 -75.67 23.12 25.93
N GLN A 256 -75.27 22.18 26.79
CA GLN A 256 -76.13 21.64 27.85
C GLN A 256 -76.50 22.71 28.89
N ASP A 257 -75.52 23.49 29.37
CA ASP A 257 -75.76 24.58 30.33
C ASP A 257 -76.74 25.63 29.78
N LYS A 258 -76.79 25.84 28.46
CA LYS A 258 -77.74 26.75 27.79
C LYS A 258 -79.17 26.21 27.65
N MET A 259 -79.38 24.90 27.74
CA MET A 259 -80.74 24.32 27.64
C MET A 259 -81.51 24.35 28.96
N PHE A 260 -80.84 24.62 30.09
CA PHE A 260 -81.44 24.67 31.42
C PHE A 260 -81.63 26.11 31.95
N LEU A 261 -81.48 27.11 31.08
CA LEU A 261 -81.72 28.54 31.34
C LEU A 261 -82.83 29.03 30.41
#